data_AF-A0A660QBB9-F1
#
_entry.id   AF-A0A660QBB9-F1
#
_cell.length_a   1.000
_cell.length_b   1.000
_cell.length_c   1.000
_cell.angle_alpha   90.00
_cell.angle_beta   90.00
_cell.angle_gamma   90.00
#
_symmetry.space_group_name_H-M   'P 1'
#
loop_
_entity.id
_entity.type
_entity.pdbx_description
1 polymer ?
#
loop_
_entity_poly.entity_id
_entity_poly.type
_entity_poly.pdbx_seq_one_letter_code
_entity_poly.pdbx_strand_id
1 'polypeptide(L)' 'NDNDIPLLQEAGIGVAVDNATDALKEVADKIVPSNIEGGPGVFVLDMLNSFE' A
#
# COMPACT_ATOMS: atom_id res chain seq x y z
N ASN A 1 2.79 9.57 0.12
CA ASN A 1 3.39 10.81 -0.43
C ASN A 1 4.65 10.40 -1.20
N ASP A 2 5.13 11.20 -2.14
CA ASP A 2 6.29 10.86 -2.98
C ASP A 2 7.59 10.64 -2.18
N ASN A 3 7.69 11.20 -0.97
CA ASN A 3 8.80 10.90 -0.06
C ASN A 3 8.88 9.42 0.35
N ASP A 4 7.81 8.65 0.16
CA ASP A 4 7.73 7.22 0.47
C ASP A 4 8.16 6.33 -0.71
N ILE A 5 8.40 6.91 -1.90
CA ILE A 5 8.79 6.15 -3.11
C ILE A 5 10.02 5.25 -2.86
N PRO A 6 11.14 5.74 -2.26
CA PRO A 6 12.29 4.89 -2.00
C PRO A 6 11.98 3.74 -1.03
N LEU A 7 11.05 3.94 -0.09
CA LEU A 7 10.62 2.88 0.82
C LEU A 7 9.85 1.79 0.07
N LEU A 8 8.91 2.16 -0.81
CA LEU A 8 8.12 1.19 -1.57
C LEU A 8 8.99 0.36 -2.53
N GLN A 9 10.02 0.97 -3.12
CA GLN A 9 10.94 0.28 -4.04
C GLN A 9 11.87 -0.71 -3.32
N GLU A 10 12.19 -0.48 -2.04
CA GLU A 10 13.04 -1.37 -1.24
C GLU A 10 12.23 -2.44 -0.49
N ALA A 11 10.97 -2.16 -0.18
CA ALA A 11 10.10 -3.11 0.51
C ALA A 11 9.82 -4.33 -0.37
N GLY A 12 9.77 -5.53 0.23
CA GLY A 12 9.42 -6.74 -0.50
C GLY A 12 7.99 -6.73 -1.07
N ILE A 13 7.10 -5.92 -0.49
CA ILE A 13 5.77 -5.61 -1.02
C ILE A 13 5.47 -4.13 -0.72
N GLY A 14 5.48 -3.28 -1.74
CA GLY A 14 5.11 -1.88 -1.66
C GLY A 14 3.60 -1.67 -1.77
N VAL A 15 2.99 -0.98 -0.81
CA VAL A 15 1.54 -0.76 -0.77
C VAL A 15 1.22 0.73 -0.71
N ALA A 16 0.40 1.21 -1.64
CA ALA A 16 -0.11 2.58 -1.67
C ALA A 16 -1.60 2.61 -1.38
N VAL A 17 -2.07 3.64 -0.66
CA VAL A 17 -3.50 3.92 -0.48
C VAL A 17 -4.06 4.66 -1.71
N ASP A 18 -5.34 4.51 -2.00
CA ASP A 18 -5.98 5.07 -3.21
C ASP A 18 -5.85 6.60 -3.32
N ASN A 19 -5.91 7.29 -2.18
CA ASN A 19 -5.72 8.73 -2.10
C ASN A 19 -4.25 9.17 -1.98
N ALA A 20 -3.30 8.29 -2.30
CA ALA A 20 -1.91 8.66 -2.49
C ALA A 20 -1.69 9.43 -3.80
N THR A 21 -0.52 10.05 -3.92
CA THR A 21 -0.04 10.67 -5.16
C THR A 21 0.05 9.64 -6.29
N ASP A 22 -0.16 10.07 -7.52
CA ASP A 22 -0.09 9.17 -8.69
C ASP A 22 1.30 8.55 -8.84
N ALA A 23 2.37 9.33 -8.64
CA ALA A 23 3.74 8.83 -8.69
C ALA A 23 4.04 7.74 -7.65
N LEU A 24 3.44 7.82 -6.44
CA LEU A 24 3.60 6.75 -5.44
C LEU A 24 2.83 5.49 -5.84
N LYS A 25 1.63 5.64 -6.42
CA LYS A 25 0.81 4.50 -6.89
C LYS A 25 1.48 3.77 -8.06
N GLU A 26 2.19 4.48 -8.93
CA GLU A 26 2.93 3.89 -10.05
C GLU A 26 4.03 2.91 -9.63
N VAL A 27 4.63 3.12 -8.45
CA VAL A 27 5.71 2.26 -7.93
C VAL A 27 5.23 1.22 -6.91
N ALA A 28 3.92 1.16 -6.63
CA ALA A 28 3.36 0.23 -5.66
C ALA A 28 2.99 -1.11 -6.30
N ASP A 29 3.22 -2.22 -5.59
CA ASP A 29 2.76 -3.56 -5.99
C ASP A 29 1.25 -3.73 -5.81
N LYS A 30 0.69 -3.01 -4.83
CA LYS A 30 -0.73 -3.03 -4.49
C LYS A 30 -1.24 -1.62 -4.19
N ILE A 31 -2.41 -1.32 -4.73
CA ILE A 31 -3.22 -0.16 -4.34
C ILE A 31 -4.37 -0.67 -3.49
N VAL A 32 -4.55 -0.08 -2.32
CA VAL A 32 -5.57 -0.45 -1.33
C VAL A 32 -6.50 0.74 -1.09
N PRO A 33 -7.63 0.59 -0.38
CA PRO A 33 -8.53 1.71 -0.08
C PRO A 33 -7.82 2.90 0.56
N SER A 34 -8.49 4.05 0.57
CA SER A 34 -7.91 5.26 1.15
C SER A 34 -7.57 5.09 2.63
N ASN A 35 -6.73 5.98 3.16
CA ASN A 35 -6.44 6.00 4.58
C ASN A 35 -7.70 6.21 5.45
N ILE A 36 -8.70 6.94 4.95
CA ILE A 36 -9.98 7.19 5.65
C ILE A 36 -10.84 5.93 5.69
N GLU A 37 -10.71 5.05 4.70
CA GLU A 37 -11.40 3.75 4.63
C GLU A 37 -10.61 2.63 5.33
N GLY A 38 -9.45 2.94 5.91
CA GLY A 38 -8.63 1.98 6.64
C GLY A 38 -7.86 1.00 5.75
N GLY A 39 -7.55 1.38 4.50
CA GLY A 39 -6.89 0.50 3.52
C GLY A 39 -5.66 -0.29 4.02
N PRO A 40 -4.72 0.31 4.77
CA PRO A 40 -3.59 -0.43 5.33
C PRO A 40 -4.02 -1.57 6.27
N GLY A 41 -5.08 -1.36 7.06
CA GLY A 41 -5.62 -2.38 7.95
C GLY A 41 -6.26 -3.54 7.18
N VAL A 42 -7.01 -3.23 6.11
CA VAL A 42 -7.59 -4.25 5.23
C VAL A 42 -6.48 -5.14 4.63
N PHE A 43 -5.42 -4.53 4.10
CA PHE A 43 -4.30 -5.28 3.53
C PHE A 43 -3.64 -6.23 4.53
N VAL A 44 -3.39 -5.76 5.76
CA VAL A 44 -2.80 -6.61 6.82
C VAL A 44 -3.72 -7.78 7.18
N LEU A 45 -5.03 -7.55 7.31
CA LEU A 45 -6.00 -8.61 7.61
C LEU A 45 -6.07 -9.63 6.47
N ASP A 46 -6.09 -9.18 5.21
CA ASP A 46 -6.09 -10.07 4.04
C ASP A 46 -4.82 -10.93 3.99
N MET A 47 -3.66 -10.34 4.30
CA MET A 47 -2.40 -11.08 4.41
C MET A 47 -2.48 -12.15 5.51
N LEU A 48 -2.97 -11.81 6.70
CA LEU A 48 -3.08 -12.75 7.82
C LEU A 48 -4.01 -13.91 7.51
N ASN A 49 -5.16 -13.64 6.88
CA ASN A 49 -6.12 -14.67 6.47
C ASN A 49 -5.57 -15.59 5.37
N SER A 50 -4.58 -15.14 4.59
CA SER A 50 -3.95 -15.94 3.54
C SER A 50 -2.97 -16.99 4.07
N PHE A 51 -2.70 -17.01 5.39
CA PHE A 51 -1.84 -18.00 6.06
C PHE A 51 -2.63 -19.09 6.80
N GLU A 52 -3.96 -19.05 6.77
CA GLU A 52 -4.85 -20.12 7.26
C GLU A 52 -5.20 -21.12 6.14
#